data_AF-A0A958TLW8-F1
#
_entry.id   AF-A0A958TLW8-F1
#
_cell.length_a   1.000
_cell.length_b   1.000
_cell.length_c   1.000
_cell.angle_alpha   90.00
_cell.angle_beta   90.00
_cell.angle_gamma   90.00
#
_symmetry.space_group_name_H-M   'P 1'
#
loop_
_entity.id
_entity.type
_entity.pdbx_description
1 polymer ?
#
loop_
_entity_poly.entity_id
_entity_poly.type
_entity_poly.pdbx_seq_one_letter_code
_entity_poly.pdbx_strand_id
1 'polypeptide(L)'
;MKPILSIILTFFFVVQLNAQQPPPHHDQKVGLVLSGGGAKGFAHIGVLKVIDSLGIKIDYIAGTSMGAIVGSLYASGYSGKQLDSIFKSLNFDDVISDNLPRDAKTFYERDNS
;
A
#
# COMPACT_ATOMS: atom_id res chain seq x y z
N MET A 1 -44.95 -1.75 -43.87
CA MET A 1 -43.49 -1.87 -44.12
C MET A 1 -42.66 -0.87 -43.31
N LYS A 2 -43.03 0.42 -43.29
CA LYS A 2 -42.35 1.47 -42.49
C LYS A 2 -42.14 1.17 -40.98
N PRO A 3 -43.12 0.62 -40.21
CA PRO A 3 -42.91 0.40 -38.78
C PRO A 3 -41.96 -0.77 -38.47
N ILE A 4 -41.96 -1.80 -39.33
CA ILE A 4 -41.08 -2.97 -39.19
C ILE A 4 -39.61 -2.56 -39.38
N LEU A 5 -39.34 -1.71 -40.38
CA LEU A 5 -37.99 -1.19 -40.64
C LEU A 5 -37.48 -0.36 -39.44
N SER A 6 -38.35 0.45 -38.84
CA SER A 6 -38.01 1.22 -37.63
C SER A 6 -37.65 0.32 -36.44
N ILE A 7 -38.41 -0.76 -36.22
CA ILE A 7 -38.13 -1.70 -35.13
C ILE A 7 -36.79 -2.41 -35.34
N ILE A 8 -36.51 -2.84 -36.57
CA ILE A 8 -35.23 -3.49 -36.90
C ILE A 8 -34.06 -2.52 -36.71
N LEU A 9 -34.21 -1.27 -37.13
CA LEU A 9 -33.16 -0.26 -36.97
C LEU A 9 -32.90 0.07 -35.50
N THR A 10 -33.95 0.23 -34.70
CA THR A 10 -33.83 0.47 -33.25
C THR A 10 -33.20 -0.75 -32.55
N PHE A 11 -33.62 -1.96 -32.91
CA PHE A 11 -33.04 -3.18 -32.36
C PHE A 11 -31.55 -3.30 -32.71
N PHE A 12 -31.20 -3.05 -33.97
CA PHE A 12 -29.82 -3.07 -34.42
C PHE A 12 -28.98 -2.01 -33.69
N PHE A 13 -29.51 -0.81 -33.49
CA PHE A 13 -28.85 0.27 -32.74
C PHE A 13 -28.60 -0.11 -31.27
N VAL A 14 -29.57 -0.73 -30.61
CA VAL A 14 -29.42 -1.22 -29.22
C VAL A 14 -28.38 -2.34 -29.12
N VAL A 15 -28.31 -3.23 -30.11
CA VAL A 15 -27.29 -4.29 -30.16
C VAL A 15 -25.89 -3.70 -30.36
N GLN A 16 -25.74 -2.71 -31.24
CA GLN A 16 -24.45 -2.02 -31.45
C GLN A 16 -23.96 -1.28 -30.18
N LEU A 17 -24.87 -0.67 -29.41
CA LEU A 17 -24.55 -0.02 -28.13
C LEU A 17 -24.02 -1.01 -27.08
N ASN A 18 -24.61 -2.20 -26.97
CA ASN A 18 -24.16 -3.22 -26.01
C ASN A 18 -22.85 -3.91 -26.44
N ALA A 19 -22.58 -3.99 -27.74
CA ALA A 19 -21.35 -4.59 -28.27
C ALA A 19 -20.09 -3.73 -28.02
N GLN A 20 -20.24 -2.47 -27.61
CA GLN A 20 -19.14 -1.55 -27.32
C GLN A 20 -18.63 -1.60 -25.88
N GLN A 21 -19.06 -2.56 -25.05
CA GLN A 21 -18.44 -2.70 -23.73
C GLN A 21 -16.96 -3.05 -23.92
N PRO A 22 -16.02 -2.19 -23.47
CA PRO A 22 -14.61 -2.53 -23.54
C PRO A 22 -14.38 -3.81 -22.74
N PRO A 23 -13.49 -4.71 -23.20
CA PRO A 23 -13.15 -5.90 -22.43
C PRO A 23 -12.75 -5.47 -21.02
N PRO A 24 -13.10 -6.25 -19.98
CA PRO A 24 -12.71 -5.90 -18.62
C PRO A 24 -11.20 -5.68 -18.60
N HIS A 25 -10.80 -4.44 -18.34
CA HIS A 25 -9.40 -4.11 -18.09
C HIS A 25 -9.03 -4.84 -16.80
N HIS A 26 -8.36 -5.98 -16.94
CA HIS A 26 -7.63 -6.55 -15.83
C HIS A 26 -6.48 -5.60 -15.54
N ASP A 27 -6.73 -4.62 -14.66
CA ASP A 27 -5.68 -3.83 -14.04
C ASP A 27 -4.62 -4.80 -13.51
N GLN A 28 -3.41 -4.75 -14.09
CA GLN A 28 -2.31 -5.55 -13.61
C GLN A 28 -2.11 -5.25 -12.13
N LYS A 29 -2.24 -6.29 -11.31
CA LYS A 29 -2.08 -6.18 -9.87
C LYS A 29 -0.60 -6.15 -9.50
N VAL A 30 -0.22 -5.18 -8.71
CA VAL A 30 1.17 -4.99 -8.26
C VAL A 30 1.28 -5.33 -6.78
N GLY A 31 2.14 -6.30 -6.47
CA GLY A 31 2.52 -6.65 -5.10
C GLY A 31 3.93 -6.13 -4.77
N LEU A 32 4.09 -5.46 -3.63
CA LEU A 32 5.36 -5.00 -3.09
C LEU A 32 5.74 -5.82 -1.85
N VAL A 33 6.97 -6.36 -1.84
CA VAL A 33 7.50 -7.14 -0.71
C VAL A 33 8.70 -6.42 -0.10
N LEU A 34 8.60 -6.11 1.20
CA LEU A 34 9.60 -5.35 1.94
C LEU A 34 10.28 -6.23 3.00
N SER A 35 11.53 -6.60 2.75
CA SER A 35 12.33 -7.41 3.68
C SER A 35 12.59 -6.68 5.02
N GLY A 36 12.93 -7.44 6.05
CA GLY A 36 13.47 -6.90 7.30
C GLY A 36 14.90 -6.38 7.16
N GLY A 37 15.48 -5.90 8.27
CA GLY A 37 16.87 -5.40 8.28
C GLY A 37 17.22 -4.36 9.35
N GLY A 38 16.38 -4.22 10.39
CA GLY A 38 16.58 -3.21 11.45
C GLY A 38 16.69 -1.81 10.86
N ALA A 39 17.69 -1.02 11.32
CA ALA A 39 17.94 0.35 10.84
C ALA A 39 18.08 0.45 9.31
N LYS A 40 18.65 -0.57 8.67
CA LYS A 40 18.84 -0.57 7.20
C LYS A 40 17.51 -0.64 6.45
N GLY A 41 16.43 -1.10 7.11
CA GLY A 41 15.09 -1.12 6.55
C GLY A 41 14.54 0.26 6.18
N PHE A 42 15.12 1.35 6.69
CA PHE A 42 14.77 2.71 6.25
C PHE A 42 15.07 2.99 4.79
N ALA A 43 15.94 2.21 4.14
CA ALA A 43 16.17 2.29 2.71
C ALA A 43 14.88 2.09 1.89
N HIS A 44 13.90 1.32 2.41
CA HIS A 44 12.59 1.13 1.78
C HIS A 44 11.85 2.45 1.56
N ILE A 45 12.02 3.44 2.44
CA ILE A 45 11.40 4.77 2.29
C ILE A 45 11.88 5.46 1.01
N GLY A 46 13.17 5.30 0.66
CA GLY A 46 13.72 5.82 -0.59
C GLY A 46 13.05 5.19 -1.82
N VAL A 47 12.81 3.88 -1.79
CA VAL A 47 12.09 3.15 -2.85
C VAL A 47 10.65 3.65 -2.96
N LEU A 48 9.96 3.81 -1.84
CA LEU A 48 8.58 4.31 -1.80
C LEU A 48 8.46 5.73 -2.35
N LYS A 49 9.43 6.61 -2.09
CA LYS A 49 9.46 7.97 -2.68
C LYS A 49 9.55 7.93 -4.21
N VAL A 50 10.27 6.97 -4.78
CA VAL A 50 10.37 6.78 -6.23
C VAL A 50 9.07 6.21 -6.78
N ILE A 51 8.50 5.20 -6.13
CA ILE A 51 7.20 4.61 -6.50
C ILE A 51 6.11 5.69 -6.55
N ASP A 52 6.03 6.54 -5.52
CA ASP A 52 5.12 7.69 -5.49
C ASP A 52 5.35 8.64 -6.68
N SER A 53 6.61 8.96 -6.97
CA SER A 53 6.95 9.88 -8.06
C SER A 53 6.60 9.35 -9.45
N LEU A 54 6.56 8.03 -9.61
CA LEU A 54 6.19 7.36 -10.85
C LEU A 54 4.68 7.10 -10.96
N GLY A 55 3.91 7.39 -9.91
CA GLY A 55 2.47 7.12 -9.88
C GLY A 55 2.14 5.62 -9.96
N ILE A 56 3.06 4.75 -9.52
CA ILE A 56 2.83 3.30 -9.53
C ILE A 56 1.83 2.95 -8.43
N LYS A 57 0.67 2.43 -8.83
CA LYS A 57 -0.33 1.91 -7.91
C LYS A 57 0.10 0.54 -7.38
N ILE A 58 0.11 0.39 -6.06
CA ILE A 58 0.37 -0.88 -5.38
C ILE A 58 -0.94 -1.42 -4.81
N ASP A 59 -1.27 -2.67 -5.15
CA ASP A 59 -2.50 -3.33 -4.68
C ASP A 59 -2.25 -4.16 -3.41
N TYR A 60 -1.04 -4.69 -3.23
CA TYR A 60 -0.69 -5.55 -2.10
C TYR A 60 0.67 -5.21 -1.53
N ILE A 61 0.81 -5.22 -0.21
CA ILE A 61 2.07 -5.02 0.49
C ILE A 61 2.28 -6.16 1.48
N ALA A 62 3.45 -6.78 1.42
CA ALA A 62 3.92 -7.71 2.44
C ALA A 62 5.23 -7.19 3.03
N GLY A 63 5.43 -7.39 4.33
CA GLY A 63 6.66 -6.95 4.98
C GLY A 63 7.04 -7.78 6.20
N THR A 64 8.32 -7.77 6.55
CA THR A 64 8.86 -8.43 7.74
C THR A 64 9.64 -7.44 8.61
N SER A 65 9.44 -7.45 9.93
CA SER A 65 10.13 -6.56 10.87
C SER A 65 10.05 -5.09 10.42
N MET A 66 11.17 -4.40 10.20
CA MET A 66 11.17 -3.01 9.71
C MET A 66 10.42 -2.83 8.38
N GLY A 67 10.48 -3.80 7.47
CA GLY A 67 9.71 -3.76 6.24
C GLY A 67 8.20 -3.83 6.48
N ALA A 68 7.75 -4.52 7.55
CA ALA A 68 6.35 -4.54 7.96
C ALA A 68 5.92 -3.19 8.53
N ILE A 69 6.77 -2.53 9.34
CA ILE A 69 6.49 -1.21 9.91
C ILE A 69 6.37 -0.17 8.80
N VAL A 70 7.36 -0.09 7.91
CA VAL A 70 7.36 0.88 6.81
C VAL A 70 6.22 0.57 5.82
N GLY A 71 6.03 -0.70 5.49
CA GLY A 71 4.99 -1.16 4.57
C GLY A 71 3.58 -0.92 5.08
N SER A 72 3.31 -1.13 6.37
CA SER A 72 1.98 -0.90 6.95
C SER A 72 1.62 0.58 7.00
N LEU A 73 2.58 1.46 7.35
CA LEU A 73 2.36 2.90 7.31
C LEU A 73 2.11 3.38 5.87
N TYR A 74 2.88 2.91 4.90
CA TYR A 74 2.62 3.23 3.49
C TYR A 74 1.24 2.75 3.04
N ALA A 75 0.86 1.50 3.37
CA ALA A 75 -0.47 0.95 3.10
C ALA A 75 -1.60 1.75 3.77
N SER A 76 -1.32 2.39 4.92
CA SER A 76 -2.28 3.24 5.65
C SER A 76 -2.46 4.62 5.00
N GLY A 77 -1.81 4.91 3.88
CA GLY A 77 -1.98 6.13 3.11
C GLY A 77 -0.89 7.19 3.31
N TYR A 78 0.18 6.87 4.05
CA TYR A 78 1.32 7.78 4.17
C TYR A 78 2.18 7.71 2.91
N SER A 79 2.49 8.86 2.32
CA SER A 79 3.48 8.95 1.22
C SER A 79 4.90 8.66 1.72
N GLY A 80 5.78 8.25 0.81
CA GLY A 80 7.21 8.08 1.09
C GLY A 80 7.86 9.36 1.63
N LYS A 81 7.36 10.55 1.27
CA LYS A 81 7.82 11.82 1.85
C LYS A 81 7.39 11.99 3.30
N GLN A 82 6.16 11.63 3.64
CA GLN A 82 5.70 11.70 5.03
C GLN A 82 6.43 10.68 5.90
N LEU A 83 6.68 9.48 5.40
CA LEU A 83 7.50 8.48 6.08
C LEU A 83 8.91 9.00 6.34
N ASP A 84 9.56 9.60 5.35
CA ASP A 84 10.88 10.23 5.51
C ASP A 84 10.89 11.28 6.64
N SER A 85 9.86 12.13 6.73
CA SER A 85 9.73 13.11 7.81
C SER A 85 9.50 12.46 9.18
N ILE A 86 8.62 11.46 9.26
CA ILE A 86 8.31 10.73 10.50
C ILE A 86 9.59 10.10 11.06
N PHE A 87 10.29 9.31 10.24
CA PHE A 87 11.47 8.58 10.69
C PHE A 87 12.68 9.46 10.98
N LYS A 88 12.78 10.67 10.41
CA LYS A 88 13.79 11.68 10.81
C LYS A 88 13.52 12.32 12.16
N SER A 89 12.26 12.36 12.59
CA SER A 89 11.85 12.93 13.87
C SER A 89 11.86 11.92 15.03
N LEU A 90 11.91 10.63 14.71
CA LEU A 90 11.94 9.55 15.69
C LEU A 90 13.37 9.26 16.12
N ASN A 91 13.56 9.05 17.42
CA ASN A 91 14.77 8.41 17.91
C ASN A 91 14.66 6.91 17.66
N PHE A 92 15.48 6.40 16.75
CA PHE A 92 15.38 5.00 16.32
C PHE A 92 15.68 4.01 17.46
N ASP A 93 16.63 4.35 18.31
CA ASP A 93 17.04 3.50 19.42
C ASP A 93 15.87 3.23 20.36
N ASP A 94 15.02 4.24 20.60
CA ASP A 94 13.83 4.11 21.44
C ASP A 94 12.78 3.19 20.81
N VAL A 95 12.67 3.18 19.48
CA VAL A 95 11.68 2.36 18.74
C VAL A 95 12.09 0.88 18.69
N ILE A 96 13.39 0.59 18.65
CA ILE A 96 13.88 -0.80 18.56
C ILE A 96 14.32 -1.38 19.89
N SER A 97 14.50 -0.56 20.91
CA SER A 97 14.86 -1.05 22.23
C SER A 97 13.66 -1.73 22.88
N ASP A 98 13.88 -2.90 23.46
CA ASP A 98 12.91 -3.58 24.33
C ASP A 98 12.96 -2.99 25.76
N ASN A 99 13.49 -1.78 25.91
CA ASN A 99 13.72 -1.18 27.21
C ASN A 99 12.46 -0.42 27.65
N LEU A 100 11.51 -1.19 28.16
CA LEU A 100 10.27 -0.64 28.71
C LEU A 100 10.55 0.21 29.96
N PRO A 101 9.84 1.34 30.14
CA PRO A 101 9.94 2.10 31.37
C PRO A 101 9.53 1.22 32.56
N ARG A 102 10.16 1.46 33.73
CA ARG A 102 10.07 0.56 34.88
C ARG A 102 8.63 0.30 35.35
N ASP A 103 7.72 1.23 35.13
CA ASP A 103 6.28 1.10 35.44
C ASP A 103 5.51 0.19 34.48
N ALA A 104 5.97 0.05 33.23
CA ALA A 104 5.43 -0.89 32.26
C ALA A 104 5.97 -2.33 32.40
N LYS A 105 7.07 -2.51 33.16
CA LYS A 105 7.65 -3.83 33.45
C LYS A 105 6.82 -4.62 34.47
N THR A 106 6.67 -5.92 34.25
CA THR A 106 6.05 -6.84 35.21
C THR A 106 6.87 -6.94 36.50
N PHE A 107 6.27 -7.41 37.59
CA PHE A 107 6.97 -7.55 38.88
C PHE A 107 8.28 -8.36 38.77
N TYR A 108 8.28 -9.45 37.99
CA TYR A 108 9.45 -10.30 37.79
C TYR A 108 10.57 -9.62 36.97
N GLU A 109 10.20 -8.83 35.95
CA GLU A 109 11.17 -8.10 35.13
C GLU A 109 11.83 -6.96 35.92
N ARG A 110 11.13 -6.39 36.90
CA ARG A 110 11.65 -5.32 37.77
C ARG A 110 12.70 -5.80 38.77
N ASP A 111 12.62 -7.05 39.20
CA ASP A 111 13.51 -7.65 40.20
C ASP A 111 14.81 -8.19 39.57
N ASN A 112 14.77 -8.53 38.27
CA ASN A 112 15.89 -9.06 37.49
C ASN A 112 16.60 -8.01 36.58
N SER A 113 16.27 -6.72 36.73
CA SER A 113 16.85 -5.60 35.95
C SER A 113 18.02 -4.92 36.64
#